data_AF-A0A0P8WNL9-F1
#
_entry.id   AF-A0A0P8WNL9-F1
#
_cell.length_a   1.000
_cell.length_b   1.000
_cell.length_c   1.000
_cell.angle_alpha   90.00
_cell.angle_beta   90.00
_cell.angle_gamma   90.00
#
_symmetry.space_group_name_H-M   'P 1'
#
loop_
_entity.id
_entity.type
_entity.pdbx_description
1 polymer ?
#
loop_
_entity_poly.entity_id
_entity_poly.type
_entity_poly.pdbx_seq_one_letter_code
_entity_poly.pdbx_strand_id
1 'polypeptide(L)' 'MKVIIDCFEGKFAICETDEKKMINIEKSRIPRDAKEGDVLKVEE' A
#
# COMPACT_ATOMS: atom_id res chain seq x y z
N MET A 1 -6.96 -8.83 2.47
CA MET A 1 -6.98 -7.60 3.31
C MET A 1 -7.10 -6.35 2.44
N LYS A 2 -7.68 -5.25 2.95
CA LYS A 2 -7.64 -3.94 2.27
C LYS A 2 -6.64 -3.05 2.97
N VAL A 3 -5.88 -2.28 2.19
CA VAL A 3 -4.94 -1.29 2.73
C VAL A 3 -5.01 0.00 1.95
N ILE A 4 -4.66 1.11 2.59
CA ILE A 4 -4.63 2.43 1.99
C ILE A 4 -3.17 2.83 1.81
N ILE A 5 -2.77 3.27 0.62
CA ILE A 5 -1.42 3.80 0.42
C ILE A 5 -1.31 5.13 1.16
N ASP A 6 -0.45 5.21 2.17
CA ASP A 6 -0.18 6.46 2.89
C ASP A 6 0.90 7.27 2.16
N CYS A 7 2.05 6.65 1.89
CA CYS A 7 3.14 7.27 1.16
C CYS A 7 4.01 6.27 0.39
N PHE A 8 4.85 6.77 -0.52
CA PHE A 8 5.89 5.96 -1.18
C PHE A 8 7.29 6.31 -0.68
N GLU A 9 7.99 5.33 -0.13
CA GLU A 9 9.36 5.48 0.35
C GLU A 9 10.32 4.56 -0.40
N GLY A 10 11.16 5.16 -1.26
CA GLY A 10 12.12 4.42 -2.07
C GLY A 10 11.45 3.35 -2.95
N LYS A 11 11.70 2.08 -2.63
CA LYS A 11 11.16 0.90 -3.34
C LYS A 11 9.87 0.33 -2.74
N PHE A 12 9.37 0.91 -1.66
CA PHE A 12 8.17 0.46 -0.95
C PHE A 12 7.05 1.51 -1.01
N ALA A 13 5.82 1.04 -0.90
CA ALA A 13 4.68 1.83 -0.50
C ALA A 13 4.35 1.49 0.94
N ILE A 14 4.22 2.51 1.77
CA ILE A 14 3.76 2.41 3.14
C ILE A 14 2.23 2.41 3.07
N CYS A 15 1.61 1.34 3.56
CA CYS A 15 0.16 1.20 3.52
C CYS A 15 -0.41 0.99 4.92
N GLU A 16 -1.51 1.67 5.22
CA GLU A 16 -2.26 1.50 6.47
C GLU A 16 -3.34 0.44 6.30
N THR A 17 -3.43 -0.48 7.27
CA THR A 17 -4.46 -1.52 7.36
C THR A 17 -5.69 -1.02 8.11
N ASP A 18 -6.81 -1.75 8.06
CA ASP A 18 -8.01 -1.41 8.84
C ASP A 18 -7.79 -1.46 10.37
N GLU A 19 -6.77 -2.21 10.82
CA GLU A 19 -6.33 -2.25 12.21
C GLU A 19 -5.38 -1.09 12.60
N LYS A 20 -5.20 -0.08 11.74
CA LYS A 20 -4.23 1.02 11.90
C LYS A 20 -2.77 0.55 12.03
N LYS A 21 -2.45 -0.63 11.51
CA LYS A 21 -1.06 -1.10 11.37
C LYS A 21 -0.49 -0.60 10.05
N MET A 22 0.77 -0.19 10.06
CA MET A 22 1.53 0.14 8.86
C MET A 22 2.21 -1.12 8.31
N ILE A 23 2.11 -1.33 7.00
CA ILE A 23 2.81 -2.39 6.27
C ILE A 23 3.57 -1.83 5.08
N ASN A 24 4.66 -2.50 4.72
CA ASN A 24 5.47 -2.12 3.57
C ASN A 24 5.21 -3.08 2.43
N ILE A 25 4.75 -2.56 1.29
CA ILE A 25 4.52 -3.33 0.07
C ILE A 25 5.55 -2.89 -0.97
N GLU A 26 6.22 -3.81 -1.65
CA GLU A 26 7.12 -3.45 -2.74
C GLU A 26 6.35 -2.78 -3.88
N LYS A 27 6.85 -1.63 -4.37
CA LYS A 27 6.22 -0.86 -5.46
C LYS A 27 6.05 -1.68 -6.74
N SER A 28 6.92 -2.65 -6.97
CA SER A 28 6.85 -3.60 -8.07
C SER A 28 5.62 -4.52 -8.02
N ARG A 29 4.98 -4.69 -6.86
CA ARG A 29 3.77 -5.48 -6.66
C ARG A 29 2.48 -4.65 -6.71
N ILE A 30 2.61 -3.33 -6.87
CA ILE A 30 1.50 -2.38 -6.84
C ILE A 30 1.17 -1.96 -8.28
N PRO A 31 -0.10 -1.70 -8.62
CA PRO A 31 -0.47 -1.10 -9.90
C PRO A 31 0.30 0.19 -10.16
N ARG A 32 0.78 0.39 -11.40
CA ARG A 32 1.60 1.55 -11.78
C ARG A 32 0.88 2.89 -11.60
N ASP A 33 -0.44 2.89 -11.73
CA ASP A 33 -1.29 4.08 -11.61
C ASP A 33 -1.77 4.33 -10.17
N ALA A 34 -1.38 3.47 -9.21
CA ALA A 34 -1.75 3.66 -7.81
C ALA A 34 -1.01 4.85 -7.20
N LYS A 35 -1.73 5.66 -6.43
CA LYS A 35 -1.21 6.86 -5.75
C LYS A 35 -1.55 6.86 -4.26
N GLU A 36 -0.96 7.79 -3.53
CA GLU A 36 -1.30 8.06 -2.13
C GLU A 36 -2.82 8.29 -1.98
N GLY A 37 -3.41 7.65 -0.98
CA GLY A 37 -4.86 7.59 -0.73
C GLY A 37 -5.61 6.50 -1.50
N ASP A 38 -5.01 5.82 -2.48
CA ASP A 38 -5.68 4.70 -3.15
C ASP A 38 -5.76 3.48 -2.23
N VAL A 39 -6.87 2.73 -2.37
CA VAL A 39 -7.11 1.49 -1.63
C VAL A 39 -6.66 0.30 -2.47
N LEU A 40 -5.75 -0.50 -1.93
CA LEU A 40 -5.31 -1.76 -2.51
C LEU A 40 -6.03 -2.94 -1.86
N LYS A 41 -6.48 -3.89 -2.69
CA LYS A 41 -6.91 -5.22 -2.22
C LYS A 41 -5.69 -6.15 -2.29
N VAL A 42 -5.18 -6.55 -1.13
CA VAL A 42 -4.09 -7.52 -1.01
C VAL A 42 -4.72 -8.89 -0.76
N GLU A 43 -4.44 -9.84 -1.66
CA GLU A 43 -4.81 -11.25 -1.49
C GLU A 43 -3.62 -11.98 -0.84
N GLU A 44 -3.91 -12.88 0.11
CA GLU A 44 -2.90 -13.68 0.84
C GLU A 44 -2.08 -14.58 -0.07
#